data_AF-A0A7W2D4S2-F1
#
_entry.id   AF-A0A7W2D4S2-F1
#
_cell.length_a   1.000
_cell.length_b   1.000
_cell.length_c   1.000
_cell.angle_alpha   90.00
_cell.angle_beta   90.00
_cell.angle_gamma   90.00
#
_symmetry.space_group_name_H-M   'P 1'
#
loop_
_entity.id
_entity.type
_entity.pdbx_description
1 polymer ?
#
loop_
_entity_poly.entity_id
_entity_poly.type
_entity_poly.pdbx_seq_one_letter_code
_entity_poly.pdbx_strand_id
1 'polypeptide(L)'
;MEHLARWGFTPRWVDLQRDLWILVFATHPDHAITLFHDQAATLTESALRQLFLDYNHAHDLHADDPRIDDLAHRIVQATRERYGSDKLPELDPASEIPALIQGTVNASSPAWQRLDTLIRAQLDT
;
A
#
# COMPACT_ATOMS: atom_id res chain seq x y z
N MET A 1 4.23 -12.74 10.24
CA MET A 1 2.81 -12.30 10.26
C MET A 1 2.28 -12.04 11.68
N GLU A 2 2.68 -12.76 12.72
CA GLU A 2 2.20 -12.53 14.11
C GLU A 2 2.44 -11.12 14.66
N HIS A 3 3.45 -10.40 14.16
CA HIS A 3 3.69 -9.00 14.52
C HIS A 3 2.60 -8.05 13.99
N LEU A 4 1.96 -8.35 12.86
CA LEU A 4 0.95 -7.48 12.25
C LEU A 4 -0.30 -7.37 13.12
N ALA A 5 -0.80 -8.50 13.62
CA ALA A 5 -1.93 -8.50 14.55
C ALA A 5 -1.61 -7.73 15.84
N ARG A 6 -0.38 -7.86 16.37
CA ARG A 6 0.06 -7.09 17.55
C ARG A 6 0.18 -5.59 17.30
N TRP A 7 0.44 -5.19 16.06
CA TRP A 7 0.49 -3.77 15.68
C TRP A 7 -0.88 -3.19 15.34
N GLY A 8 -1.96 -3.97 15.40
CA GLY A 8 -3.33 -3.49 15.17
C GLY A 8 -3.83 -3.66 13.74
N PHE A 9 -3.12 -4.39 12.89
CA PHE A 9 -3.65 -4.72 11.56
C PHE A 9 -4.83 -5.69 11.65
N THR A 10 -5.83 -5.49 10.79
CA THR A 10 -7.00 -6.37 10.74
C THR A 10 -6.64 -7.75 10.17
N PRO A 11 -7.39 -8.82 10.49
CA PRO A 11 -7.22 -10.12 9.83
C PRO A 11 -7.30 -10.02 8.31
N ARG A 12 -8.23 -9.21 7.78
CA ARG A 12 -8.36 -8.90 6.35
C ARG A 12 -7.06 -8.38 5.75
N TRP A 13 -6.38 -7.45 6.43
CA TRP A 13 -5.10 -6.93 5.98
C TRP A 13 -4.02 -8.00 5.94
N VAL A 14 -3.98 -8.89 6.94
CA VAL A 14 -3.01 -9.98 6.98
C VAL A 14 -3.24 -10.96 5.83
N ASP A 15 -4.50 -11.28 5.53
CA ASP A 15 -4.85 -12.17 4.42
C ASP A 15 -4.52 -11.52 3.07
N LEU A 16 -4.87 -10.24 2.87
CA LEU A 16 -4.47 -9.48 1.68
C LEU A 16 -2.94 -9.50 1.50
N GLN A 17 -2.18 -9.16 2.55
CA GLN A 17 -0.72 -9.16 2.48
C GLN A 17 -0.16 -10.54 2.16
N ARG A 18 -0.76 -11.62 2.69
CA ARG A 18 -0.36 -12.99 2.36
C ARG A 18 -0.54 -13.28 0.88
N ASP A 19 -1.71 -12.97 0.34
CA ASP A 19 -2.06 -13.24 -1.06
C ASP A 19 -1.15 -12.44 -2.02
N LEU A 20 -0.89 -11.17 -1.70
CA LEU A 20 0.04 -10.33 -2.46
C LEU A 20 1.46 -10.89 -2.46
N TRP A 21 1.95 -11.31 -1.29
CA TRP A 21 3.29 -11.90 -1.21
C TRP A 21 3.39 -13.22 -1.95
N ILE A 22 2.36 -14.08 -1.90
CA ILE A 22 2.33 -15.31 -2.71
C ILE A 22 2.51 -14.97 -4.20
N LEU A 23 1.81 -13.95 -4.70
CA LEU A 23 1.90 -13.54 -6.09
C LEU A 23 3.28 -12.98 -6.46
N VAL A 24 3.87 -12.15 -5.60
CA VAL A 24 5.24 -11.62 -5.79
C VAL A 24 6.27 -12.75 -5.79
N PHE A 25 6.18 -13.71 -4.85
CA PHE A 25 7.07 -14.88 -4.83
C PHE A 25 6.90 -15.78 -6.05
N ALA A 26 5.69 -15.91 -6.57
CA ALA A 26 5.42 -16.72 -7.77
C ALA A 26 5.93 -16.07 -9.06
N THR A 27 5.95 -14.73 -9.13
CA THR A 27 6.22 -14.00 -10.38
C THR A 27 7.61 -13.37 -10.44
N HIS A 28 8.16 -12.98 -9.28
CA HIS A 28 9.46 -12.31 -9.17
C HIS A 28 10.29 -12.93 -8.03
N PRO A 29 10.52 -14.27 -8.03
CA PRO A 29 11.15 -14.98 -6.92
C PRO A 29 12.52 -14.41 -6.54
N ASP A 30 13.31 -13.98 -7.53
CA ASP A 30 14.66 -13.44 -7.34
C ASP A 30 14.67 -12.10 -6.58
N HIS A 31 13.58 -11.33 -6.65
CA HIS A 31 13.44 -10.04 -5.98
C HIS A 31 12.57 -10.12 -4.72
N ALA A 32 11.73 -11.15 -4.61
CA ALA A 32 10.70 -11.27 -3.58
C ALA A 32 11.26 -11.21 -2.15
N ILE A 33 12.38 -11.89 -1.87
CA ILE A 33 13.01 -11.87 -0.55
C ILE A 33 13.49 -10.46 -0.17
N THR A 34 14.17 -9.78 -1.10
CA THR A 34 14.66 -8.42 -0.88
C THR A 34 13.52 -7.44 -0.63
N LEU A 35 12.48 -7.48 -1.46
CA LEU A 35 11.30 -6.64 -1.29
C LEU A 35 10.58 -6.95 0.03
N PHE A 36 10.49 -8.23 0.42
CA PHE A 36 9.86 -8.64 1.67
C PHE A 36 10.60 -8.08 2.89
N HIS A 37 11.93 -8.11 2.86
CA HIS A 37 12.76 -7.52 3.90
C HIS A 37 12.63 -6.00 3.95
N ASP A 38 12.61 -5.31 2.81
CA ASP A 38 12.41 -3.85 2.76
C ASP A 38 11.04 -3.47 3.35
N GLN A 39 9.97 -4.16 2.93
CA GLN A 39 8.63 -3.92 3.51
C GLN A 39 8.59 -4.20 5.02
N ALA A 40 9.21 -5.28 5.47
CA ALA A 40 9.27 -5.59 6.90
C ALA A 40 10.04 -4.52 7.69
N ALA A 41 11.14 -4.01 7.14
CA ALA A 41 11.92 -2.93 7.74
C ALA A 41 11.12 -1.62 7.81
N THR A 42 10.39 -1.26 6.74
CA THR A 42 9.49 -0.10 6.71
C THR A 42 8.45 -0.15 7.83
N LEU A 43 7.90 -1.33 8.14
CA LEU A 43 6.93 -1.48 9.24
C LEU A 43 7.54 -1.36 10.64
N THR A 44 8.87 -1.36 10.78
CA THR A 44 9.52 -1.07 12.07
C THR A 44 9.51 0.42 12.39
N GLU A 45 9.57 1.28 11.36
CA GLU A 45 9.49 2.73 11.49
C GLU A 45 8.07 3.16 11.89
N SER A 46 7.94 3.87 13.01
CA SER A 46 6.63 4.21 13.60
C SER A 46 5.77 5.07 12.68
N ALA A 47 6.36 6.07 12.02
CA ALA A 47 5.64 6.97 11.12
C ALA A 47 5.09 6.22 9.89
N LEU A 48 5.92 5.41 9.24
CA LEU A 48 5.50 4.62 8.08
C LEU A 48 4.49 3.54 8.48
N ARG A 49 4.72 2.84 9.59
CA ARG A 49 3.74 1.87 10.13
C ARG A 49 2.37 2.51 10.38
N GLN A 50 2.33 3.73 10.89
CA GLN A 50 1.05 4.43 11.11
C GLN A 50 0.31 4.68 9.80
N LEU A 51 1.01 5.01 8.70
CA LEU A 51 0.38 5.16 7.38
C LEU A 51 -0.25 3.85 6.90
N PHE A 52 0.43 2.72 7.08
CA PHE A 52 -0.14 1.41 6.73
C PHE A 52 -1.36 1.05 7.60
N LEU A 53 -1.36 1.41 8.88
CA LEU A 53 -2.51 1.21 9.76
C LEU A 53 -3.70 2.10 9.37
N ASP A 54 -3.43 3.37 9.08
CA ASP A 54 -4.44 4.33 8.62
C ASP A 54 -5.03 3.87 7.28
N TYR A 55 -4.19 3.38 6.35
CA TYR A 55 -4.63 2.73 5.11
C TYR A 55 -5.52 1.52 5.38
N ASN A 56 -5.10 0.59 6.25
CA ASN A 56 -5.91 -0.57 6.61
C ASN A 56 -7.30 -0.19 7.17
N HIS A 57 -7.36 0.82 8.03
CA HIS A 57 -8.61 1.32 8.61
C HIS A 57 -9.47 2.11 7.63
N ALA A 58 -8.87 2.77 6.64
CA ALA A 58 -9.58 3.52 5.61
C ALA A 58 -10.58 2.66 4.84
N HIS A 59 -10.34 1.34 4.75
CA HIS A 59 -11.25 0.42 4.08
C HIS A 59 -12.70 0.55 4.54
N ASP A 60 -12.91 0.75 5.86
CA ASP A 60 -14.22 0.72 6.49
C ASP A 60 -14.84 2.12 6.58
N LEU A 61 -14.18 3.13 6.02
CA LEU A 61 -14.70 4.50 5.90
C LEU A 61 -15.66 4.61 4.73
N HIS A 62 -16.52 5.64 4.80
CA HIS A 62 -17.28 6.07 3.64
C HIS A 62 -16.34 6.71 2.61
N ALA A 63 -16.59 6.54 1.31
CA ALA A 63 -15.73 7.09 0.27
C ALA A 63 -15.58 8.62 0.38
N ASP A 64 -16.62 9.35 0.78
CA ASP A 64 -16.56 10.81 0.94
C ASP A 64 -16.07 11.28 2.33
N ASP A 65 -15.51 10.39 3.15
CA ASP A 65 -14.98 10.75 4.46
C ASP A 65 -13.70 11.62 4.29
N PRO A 66 -13.64 12.83 4.88
CA PRO A 66 -12.52 13.75 4.68
C PRO A 66 -11.18 13.21 5.21
N ARG A 67 -11.19 12.17 6.05
CA ARG A 67 -9.98 11.49 6.51
C ARG A 67 -9.25 10.78 5.36
N ILE A 68 -9.94 10.43 4.28
CA ILE A 68 -9.33 9.81 3.10
C ILE A 68 -8.41 10.81 2.38
N ASP A 69 -8.87 12.06 2.24
CA ASP A 69 -8.10 13.13 1.61
C ASP A 69 -6.82 13.47 2.41
N ASP A 70 -6.91 13.56 3.74
CA ASP A 70 -5.75 13.75 4.62
C ASP A 70 -4.75 12.58 4.50
N LEU A 71 -5.26 11.35 4.52
CA LEU A 71 -4.43 10.15 4.38
C LEU A 71 -3.72 10.11 3.02
N ALA A 72 -4.41 10.43 1.93
CA ALA A 72 -3.80 10.50 0.59
C ALA A 72 -2.62 11.47 0.59
N HIS A 73 -2.82 12.67 1.15
CA HIS A 73 -1.79 13.68 1.25
C HIS A 73 -0.57 13.19 2.04
N ARG A 74 -0.78 12.58 3.20
CA ARG A 74 0.30 12.04 4.04
C ARG A 74 1.08 10.92 3.34
N ILE A 75 0.39 10.05 2.59
CA ILE A 75 1.05 8.99 1.80
C ILE A 75 1.92 9.60 0.69
N VAL A 76 1.42 10.61 -0.02
CA VAL A 76 2.17 11.31 -1.08
C VAL A 76 3.42 11.98 -0.52
N GLN A 77 3.31 12.69 0.60
CA GLN A 77 4.47 13.33 1.25
C GLN A 77 5.53 12.29 1.65
N ALA A 78 5.12 11.20 2.33
CA ALA A 78 6.05 10.14 2.71
C ALA A 78 6.70 9.45 1.50
N THR A 79 5.96 9.30 0.40
CA THR A 79 6.49 8.75 -0.86
C THR A 79 7.56 9.66 -1.45
N ARG A 80 7.29 10.98 -1.52
CA ARG A 80 8.24 11.98 -2.02
C ARG A 80 9.48 12.09 -1.14
N GLU A 81 9.31 12.03 0.18
CA GLU A 81 10.43 12.03 1.14
C GLU A 81 11.34 10.81 0.97
N ARG A 82 10.75 9.63 0.72
CA ARG A 82 11.50 8.37 0.59
C ARG A 82 12.21 8.24 -0.75
N TYR A 83 11.59 8.66 -1.85
CA TYR A 83 12.07 8.38 -3.21
C TYR A 83 12.55 9.62 -3.98
N GLY A 84 12.26 10.83 -3.49
CA GLY A 84 12.43 12.07 -4.23
C GLY A 84 11.38 12.23 -5.35
N SER A 85 11.34 13.41 -5.97
CA SER A 85 10.34 13.75 -6.99
C SER A 85 10.54 13.04 -8.35
N ASP A 86 11.76 12.58 -8.64
CA ASP A 86 12.16 12.07 -9.97
C ASP A 86 12.29 10.55 -10.07
N LYS A 87 12.09 9.82 -8.96
CA LYS A 87 12.36 8.37 -8.88
C LYS A 87 11.28 7.60 -8.14
N LEU A 88 10.02 7.84 -8.49
CA LEU A 88 8.98 6.89 -8.11
C LEU A 88 9.38 5.51 -8.66
N PRO A 89 9.29 4.43 -7.87
CA PRO A 89 9.57 3.10 -8.37
C PRO A 89 8.59 2.81 -9.52
N GLU A 90 9.12 2.70 -10.75
CA GLU A 90 8.34 2.26 -11.89
C GLU A 90 7.95 0.80 -11.65
N LEU A 91 6.65 0.56 -11.54
CA LEU A 91 6.12 -0.79 -11.71
C LEU A 91 6.36 -1.17 -13.16
N ASP A 92 6.92 -2.37 -13.39
CA ASP A 92 7.12 -2.87 -14.75
C ASP A 92 5.79 -2.78 -15.53
N PRO A 93 5.69 -1.88 -16.54
CA PRO A 93 4.44 -1.63 -17.24
C PRO A 93 4.01 -2.82 -18.09
N ALA A 94 4.90 -3.78 -18.36
CA ALA A 94 4.59 -5.03 -19.05
C ALA A 94 3.98 -6.09 -18.11
N SER A 95 4.00 -5.87 -16.80
CA SER A 95 3.45 -6.78 -15.81
C SER A 95 1.96 -6.49 -15.58
N GLU A 96 1.08 -7.43 -15.92
CA GLU A 96 -0.35 -7.34 -15.60
C GLU A 96 -0.62 -7.50 -14.08
N ILE A 97 0.39 -7.96 -13.33
CA ILE A 97 0.30 -8.35 -11.93
C ILE A 97 0.03 -7.14 -11.00
N PRO A 98 0.78 -6.02 -11.06
CA PRO A 98 0.46 -4.82 -10.26
C PRO A 98 -0.93 -4.25 -10.55
N ALA A 99 -1.36 -4.26 -11.81
CA ALA A 99 -2.68 -3.77 -12.20
C ALA A 99 -3.80 -4.66 -11.65
N LEU A 100 -3.63 -5.99 -11.70
CA LEU A 100 -4.57 -6.95 -11.11
C LEU A 100 -4.68 -6.81 -9.59
N ILE A 101 -3.54 -6.65 -8.92
CA ILE A 101 -3.47 -6.38 -7.48
C ILE A 101 -4.24 -5.11 -7.14
N GLN A 102 -3.93 -4.00 -7.80
CA GLN A 102 -4.56 -2.72 -7.52
C GLN A 102 -6.06 -2.76 -7.82
N GLY A 103 -6.47 -3.42 -8.92
CA GLY A 103 -7.87 -3.63 -9.26
C GLY A 103 -8.61 -4.41 -8.19
N THR A 104 -8.00 -5.47 -7.64
CA THR A 104 -8.59 -6.29 -6.57
C THR A 104 -8.73 -5.50 -5.27
N VAL A 105 -7.72 -4.72 -4.89
CA VAL A 105 -7.75 -3.85 -3.70
C VAL A 105 -8.81 -2.76 -3.85
N ASN A 106 -8.86 -2.09 -5.00
CA ASN A 106 -9.85 -1.03 -5.25
C ASN A 106 -11.28 -1.59 -5.27
N ALA A 107 -11.49 -2.80 -5.79
CA ALA A 107 -12.80 -3.44 -5.80
C ALA A 107 -13.29 -3.85 -4.39
N SER A 108 -12.40 -3.99 -3.40
CA SER A 108 -12.77 -4.43 -2.06
C SER A 108 -13.32 -3.31 -1.17
N SER A 109 -13.01 -2.04 -1.48
CA SER A 109 -13.51 -0.89 -0.73
C SER A 109 -13.61 0.38 -1.59
N PRO A 110 -14.78 1.06 -1.61
CA PRO A 110 -14.92 2.37 -2.24
C PRO A 110 -13.95 3.43 -1.68
N ALA A 111 -13.62 3.35 -0.39
CA ALA A 111 -12.68 4.27 0.24
C ALA A 111 -11.24 4.03 -0.25
N TRP A 112 -10.82 2.77 -0.40
CA TRP A 112 -9.52 2.44 -0.97
C TRP A 112 -9.40 2.84 -2.44
N GLN A 113 -10.46 2.64 -3.22
CA GLN A 113 -10.49 3.10 -4.61
C GLN A 113 -10.33 4.63 -4.72
N ARG A 114 -11.02 5.40 -3.87
CA ARG A 114 -10.85 6.85 -3.83
C ARG A 114 -9.43 7.23 -3.41
N LEU A 115 -8.88 6.56 -2.39
CA LEU A 115 -7.54 6.83 -1.89
C LEU A 115 -6.48 6.61 -2.98
N ASP A 116 -6.54 5.52 -3.74
CA ASP A 116 -5.67 5.25 -4.90
C ASP A 116 -5.79 6.36 -5.95
N THR A 117 -7.02 6.79 -6.27
CA THR A 117 -7.26 7.88 -7.23
C THR A 117 -6.61 9.19 -6.79
N LEU A 118 -6.75 9.55 -5.50
CA LEU A 118 -6.18 10.78 -4.94
C LEU A 118 -4.65 10.74 -4.89
N ILE A 119 -4.06 9.60 -4.52
CA ILE A 119 -2.60 9.44 -4.47
C ILE A 119 -2.01 9.60 -5.87
N ARG A 120 -2.59 8.94 -6.89
CA ARG A 120 -2.12 9.05 -8.28
C ARG A 120 -2.17 10.49 -8.77
N ALA A 121 -3.32 11.15 -8.62
CA ALA A 121 -3.50 12.54 -9.06
C ALA A 121 -2.49 13.49 -8.41
N GLN A 122 -2.15 13.29 -7.14
CA GLN A 122 -1.18 14.11 -6.44
C GLN A 122 0.28 13.79 -6.80
N LEU A 123 0.61 12.53 -7.12
CA LEU A 123 1.95 12.15 -7.56
C LEU A 123 2.24 12.60 -8.99
N ASP A 124 1.22 12.69 -9.84
CA ASP A 124 1.31 13.22 -11.21
C ASP A 124 1.50 14.76 -11.26
N THR A 125 1.44 15.45 -10.11
CA THR A 125 1.57 16.92 -9.98
C THR A 125 2.95 17.34 -9.49
#